data_AF-A0A7S1Y394-F1
#
_entry.id   AF-A0A7S1Y394-F1
#
_cell.length_a   1.000
_cell.length_b   1.000
_cell.length_c   1.000
_cell.angle_alpha   90.00
_cell.angle_beta   90.00
_cell.angle_gamma   90.00
#
_symmetry.space_group_name_H-M   'P 1'
#
loop_
_entity.id
_entity.type
_entity.pdbx_description
1 polymer ?
#
loop_
_entity_poly.entity_id
_entity_poly.type
_entity_poly.pdbx_seq_one_letter_code
_entity_poly.pdbx_strand_id
1 'polypeptide(L)'
;SSRESTDMAQGEAEQLWQEAINCFLELKGLHRFRHDLPWGHLLRRFRDGVPTVEDILLINERVVQDPDSVPSDIRFGTYRNRTRDYLNSTKFDGHLHSSSSNAGATTARHLLILADNIKMKGESKTYDRVPDLSTFYEFVGESDCNCGKYSGRLDPVLKLYRGCELILTVNLAVTQGKANGSTYTFERACLKRSARVFHV
;
A
#
# COMPACT_ATOMS: atom_id res chain seq x y z
N SER A 1 -18.48 10.64 -32.58
CA SER A 1 -18.27 11.83 -31.74
C SER A 1 -17.26 11.58 -30.61
N SER A 2 -17.55 10.83 -29.53
CA SER A 2 -16.58 10.66 -28.42
C SER A 2 -15.38 9.74 -28.72
N ARG A 3 -15.54 8.72 -29.57
CA ARG A 3 -14.43 7.85 -30.01
C ARG A 3 -13.45 8.59 -30.91
N GLU A 4 -13.96 9.31 -31.91
CA GLU A 4 -13.15 10.11 -32.84
C GLU A 4 -12.34 11.20 -32.13
N SER A 5 -12.90 11.87 -31.11
CA SER A 5 -12.15 12.86 -30.33
C SER A 5 -11.07 12.24 -29.44
N THR A 6 -11.22 10.96 -29.06
CA THR A 6 -10.22 10.23 -28.27
C THR A 6 -9.10 9.69 -29.16
N ASP A 7 -9.45 9.20 -30.35
CA ASP A 7 -8.50 8.70 -31.36
C ASP A 7 -7.62 9.85 -31.91
N MET A 8 -8.19 11.04 -32.14
CA MET A 8 -7.40 12.21 -32.54
C MET A 8 -6.45 12.69 -31.43
N ALA A 9 -6.90 12.74 -30.18
CA ALA A 9 -6.05 13.12 -29.05
C ALA A 9 -4.90 12.12 -28.82
N GLN A 10 -5.13 10.83 -29.10
CA GLN A 10 -4.11 9.81 -29.01
C GLN A 10 -3.09 9.90 -30.16
N GLY A 11 -3.54 10.19 -31.39
CA GLY A 11 -2.66 10.44 -32.54
C GLY A 11 -1.79 11.69 -32.36
N GLU A 12 -2.35 12.77 -31.80
CA GLU A 12 -1.59 13.99 -31.47
C GLU A 12 -0.56 13.73 -30.36
N ALA A 13 -0.91 12.97 -29.31
CA ALA A 13 0.02 12.62 -28.24
C ALA A 13 1.17 11.72 -28.72
N GLU A 14 0.90 10.77 -29.61
CA GLU A 14 1.91 9.92 -30.23
C GLU A 14 2.84 10.73 -31.13
N GLN A 15 2.29 11.65 -31.93
CA GLN A 15 3.08 12.56 -32.76
C GLN A 15 3.99 13.45 -31.90
N LEU A 16 3.48 14.05 -30.82
CA LEU A 16 4.28 14.83 -29.89
C LEU A 16 5.40 14.01 -29.24
N TRP A 17 5.15 12.74 -28.90
CA TRP A 17 6.19 11.86 -28.37
C TRP A 17 7.31 11.60 -29.41
N GLN A 18 6.94 11.29 -30.65
CA GLN A 18 7.91 11.03 -31.73
C GLN A 18 8.72 12.29 -32.09
N GLU A 19 8.09 13.46 -32.05
CA GLU A 19 8.74 14.73 -32.38
C GLU A 19 9.59 15.30 -31.22
N ALA A 20 9.20 15.08 -29.96
CA ALA A 20 9.89 15.62 -28.79
C ALA A 20 11.04 14.76 -28.29
N ILE A 21 10.99 13.43 -28.47
CA ILE A 21 12.06 12.53 -28.05
C ILE A 21 13.15 12.46 -29.13
N ASN A 22 14.20 13.25 -28.96
CA ASN A 22 15.31 13.33 -29.91
C ASN A 22 16.40 12.27 -29.69
N CYS A 23 16.42 11.58 -28.55
CA CYS A 23 17.41 10.58 -28.22
C CYS A 23 16.90 9.57 -27.20
N PHE A 24 17.42 8.34 -27.28
CA PHE A 24 17.21 7.28 -26.31
C PHE A 24 18.58 6.78 -25.84
N LEU A 25 18.81 6.82 -24.52
CA LEU A 25 20.03 6.34 -23.90
C LEU A 25 19.69 5.19 -22.95
N GLU A 26 20.03 3.97 -23.36
CA GLU A 26 19.79 2.77 -22.55
C GLU A 26 20.93 2.53 -21.54
N LEU A 27 20.59 2.45 -20.25
CA LEU A 27 21.53 2.01 -19.22
C LEU A 27 21.53 0.48 -19.11
N LYS A 28 22.63 -0.16 -19.53
CA LYS A 28 22.79 -1.63 -19.54
C LYS A 28 23.43 -2.22 -18.27
N GLY A 29 23.75 -1.38 -17.29
CA GLY A 29 24.49 -1.77 -16.10
C GLY A 29 23.66 -2.56 -15.08
N LEU A 30 24.29 -3.50 -14.39
CA LEU A 30 23.71 -4.29 -13.29
C LEU A 30 24.14 -3.76 -11.91
N HIS A 31 24.22 -2.43 -11.74
CA HIS A 31 24.77 -1.82 -10.53
C HIS A 31 24.07 -2.27 -9.24
N ARG A 32 22.73 -2.43 -9.28
CA ARG A 32 21.93 -2.96 -8.15
C ARG A 32 22.40 -4.36 -7.70
N PHE A 33 22.97 -5.12 -8.63
CA PHE A 33 23.38 -6.50 -8.45
C PHE A 33 24.90 -6.68 -8.53
N ARG A 34 25.69 -5.61 -8.28
CA ARG A 34 27.15 -5.66 -8.37
C ARG A 34 27.81 -6.74 -7.49
N HIS A 35 27.13 -7.17 -6.43
CA HIS A 35 27.57 -8.22 -5.51
C HIS A 35 26.92 -9.58 -5.79
N ASP A 36 25.98 -9.66 -6.74
CA ASP A 36 25.31 -10.89 -7.17
C ASP A 36 24.92 -10.79 -8.65
N LEU A 37 25.95 -10.78 -9.51
CA LEU A 37 25.76 -10.68 -10.95
C LEU A 37 24.91 -11.83 -11.52
N PRO A 38 25.06 -13.10 -11.07
CA PRO A 38 24.17 -14.18 -11.50
C PRO A 38 22.70 -13.86 -11.30
N TRP A 39 22.32 -13.33 -10.12
CA TRP A 39 20.96 -12.88 -9.86
C TRP A 39 20.52 -11.73 -10.76
N GLY A 40 21.40 -10.75 -11.00
CA GLY A 40 21.12 -9.63 -11.89
C GLY A 40 20.87 -10.07 -13.34
N HIS A 41 21.64 -11.03 -13.85
CA HIS A 41 21.44 -11.60 -15.19
C HIS A 41 20.15 -12.40 -15.29
N LEU A 42 19.82 -13.17 -14.25
CA LEU A 42 18.54 -13.87 -14.14
C LEU A 42 17.37 -12.90 -14.22
N LEU A 43 17.35 -11.85 -13.40
CA LEU A 43 16.27 -10.86 -13.41
C LEU A 43 16.18 -10.08 -14.73
N ARG A 44 17.32 -9.88 -15.41
CA ARG A 44 17.33 -9.31 -16.76
C ARG A 44 16.63 -10.23 -17.77
N ARG A 45 16.85 -11.55 -17.72
CA ARG A 45 16.14 -12.51 -18.60
C ARG A 45 14.63 -12.48 -18.39
N PHE A 46 14.18 -12.40 -17.14
CA PHE A 46 12.76 -12.20 -16.84
C PHE A 46 12.20 -10.90 -17.44
N ARG A 47 12.93 -9.79 -17.29
CA ARG A 47 12.54 -8.49 -17.90
C ARG A 47 12.46 -8.57 -19.42
N ASP A 48 13.43 -9.23 -20.04
CA ASP A 48 13.55 -9.35 -21.49
C ASP A 48 12.60 -10.45 -22.07
N GLY A 49 11.82 -11.14 -21.22
CA GLY A 49 10.82 -12.12 -21.62
C GLY A 49 11.38 -13.49 -22.02
N VAL A 50 12.62 -13.80 -21.63
CA VAL A 50 13.35 -15.03 -21.99
C VAL A 50 13.88 -15.79 -20.76
N PRO A 51 13.06 -16.07 -19.73
CA PRO A 51 13.52 -16.84 -18.56
C PRO A 51 13.81 -18.30 -18.96
N THR A 52 14.78 -18.93 -18.28
CA THR A 52 15.05 -20.37 -18.43
C THR A 52 14.47 -21.20 -17.28
N VAL A 53 14.49 -22.52 -17.41
CA VAL A 53 14.07 -23.43 -16.33
C VAL A 53 15.02 -23.30 -15.14
N GLU A 54 16.32 -23.18 -15.39
CA GLU A 54 17.36 -22.98 -14.37
C GLU A 54 17.14 -21.68 -13.59
N ASP A 55 16.63 -20.63 -14.24
CA ASP A 55 16.27 -19.38 -13.56
C ASP A 55 15.16 -19.59 -12.54
N ILE A 56 14.12 -20.34 -12.91
CA ILE A 56 13.00 -20.65 -12.01
C ILE A 56 13.48 -21.51 -10.84
N LEU A 57 14.31 -22.51 -11.12
CA LEU A 57 14.90 -23.37 -10.09
C LEU A 57 15.75 -22.56 -9.11
N LEU A 58 16.58 -21.64 -9.60
CA LEU A 58 17.41 -20.78 -8.76
C LEU A 58 16.58 -19.82 -7.90
N ILE A 59 15.49 -19.26 -8.42
CA ILE A 59 14.56 -18.45 -7.61
C ILE A 59 13.94 -19.29 -6.50
N ASN A 60 13.43 -20.48 -6.83
CA ASN A 60 12.79 -21.35 -5.85
C ASN A 60 13.76 -21.79 -4.76
N GLU A 61 15.00 -22.12 -5.14
CA GLU A 61 16.07 -22.46 -4.19
C GLU A 61 16.41 -21.28 -3.25
N ARG A 62 16.51 -20.05 -3.78
CA ARG A 62 17.01 -18.90 -3.02
C ARG A 62 15.95 -18.13 -2.23
N VAL A 63 14.72 -18.06 -2.74
CA VAL A 63 13.69 -17.11 -2.24
C VAL A 63 12.47 -17.83 -1.68
N VAL A 64 12.10 -18.97 -2.25
CA VAL A 64 10.97 -19.78 -1.79
C VAL A 64 11.48 -20.82 -0.79
N GLN A 65 12.07 -20.35 0.31
CA GLN A 65 12.46 -21.20 1.44
C GLN A 65 11.39 -21.17 2.54
N ASP A 66 11.64 -21.90 3.62
CA ASP A 66 10.74 -22.17 4.75
C ASP A 66 9.77 -21.01 5.04
N PRO A 67 8.45 -21.22 4.81
CA PRO A 67 7.42 -20.20 5.00
C PRO A 67 7.35 -19.67 6.44
N ASP A 68 7.92 -20.39 7.41
CA ASP A 68 7.92 -20.02 8.81
C ASP A 68 9.14 -19.14 9.20
N SER A 69 10.11 -18.98 8.30
CA SER A 69 11.39 -18.27 8.53
C SER A 69 11.42 -16.82 8.04
N VAL A 70 10.27 -16.14 8.03
CA VAL A 70 10.16 -14.77 7.50
C VAL A 70 10.80 -13.76 8.46
N PRO A 71 11.79 -12.95 8.02
CA PRO A 71 12.40 -11.93 8.88
C PRO A 71 11.38 -10.87 9.33
N SER A 72 11.55 -10.33 10.54
CA SER A 72 10.61 -9.35 11.11
C SER A 72 10.57 -8.01 10.36
N ASP A 73 11.64 -7.67 9.65
CA ASP A 73 11.79 -6.41 8.89
C ASP A 73 11.63 -6.64 7.39
N ILE A 74 10.49 -7.23 6.99
CA ILE A 74 10.13 -7.36 5.58
C ILE A 74 8.87 -6.61 5.22
N ARG A 75 8.85 -6.18 3.96
CA ARG A 75 7.68 -5.60 3.30
C ARG A 75 7.10 -6.62 2.34
N PHE A 76 5.78 -6.72 2.35
CA PHE A 76 5.04 -7.63 1.48
C PHE A 76 4.67 -6.92 0.19
N GLY A 77 5.05 -7.49 -0.95
CA GLY A 77 4.50 -7.15 -2.25
C GLY A 77 3.34 -8.08 -2.57
N THR A 78 2.11 -7.58 -2.65
CA THR A 78 0.94 -8.39 -2.96
C THR A 78 0.32 -7.99 -4.29
N TYR A 79 -0.22 -8.97 -5.02
CA TYR A 79 -0.91 -8.71 -6.28
C TYR A 79 -2.23 -7.93 -6.07
N ARG A 80 -2.97 -8.24 -4.99
CA ARG A 80 -4.25 -7.60 -4.66
C ARG A 80 -4.14 -6.70 -3.43
N ASN A 81 -4.87 -5.58 -3.47
CA ASN A 81 -4.99 -4.66 -2.34
C ASN A 81 -5.61 -5.33 -1.11
N ARG A 82 -6.63 -6.17 -1.33
CA ARG A 82 -7.30 -6.91 -0.26
C ARG A 82 -6.33 -7.80 0.54
N THR A 83 -5.35 -8.40 -0.13
CA THR A 83 -4.30 -9.19 0.55
C THR A 83 -3.38 -8.30 1.38
N ARG A 84 -2.99 -7.13 0.85
CA ARG A 84 -2.18 -6.15 1.61
C ARG A 84 -2.91 -5.68 2.87
N ASP A 85 -4.19 -5.36 2.72
CA ASP A 85 -5.08 -4.88 3.78
C ASP A 85 -5.23 -5.92 4.90
N TYR A 86 -5.49 -7.18 4.52
CA TYR A 86 -5.51 -8.32 5.44
C TYR A 86 -4.19 -8.48 6.20
N LEU A 87 -3.04 -8.52 5.49
CA LEU A 87 -1.72 -8.68 6.12
C LEU A 87 -1.41 -7.55 7.10
N ASN A 88 -1.77 -6.31 6.77
CA ASN A 88 -1.59 -5.16 7.67
C ASN A 88 -2.46 -5.28 8.93
N SER A 89 -3.70 -5.75 8.79
CA SER A 89 -4.59 -6.00 9.94
C SER A 89 -4.05 -7.14 10.81
N THR A 90 -3.59 -8.25 10.22
CA THR A 90 -2.97 -9.36 10.97
C THR A 90 -1.70 -8.93 11.71
N LYS A 91 -0.87 -8.05 11.12
CA LYS A 91 0.30 -7.45 11.82
C LYS A 91 -0.13 -6.67 13.06
N PHE A 92 -1.20 -5.89 12.95
CA PHE A 92 -1.75 -5.15 14.09
C PHE A 92 -2.26 -6.09 15.18
N ASP A 93 -3.01 -7.13 14.82
CA ASP A 93 -3.55 -8.12 15.76
C ASP A 93 -2.43 -8.88 16.49
N GLY A 94 -1.37 -9.29 15.77
CA GLY A 94 -0.19 -9.90 16.36
C GLY A 94 0.52 -8.97 17.37
N HIS A 95 0.60 -7.66 17.07
CA HIS A 95 1.13 -6.67 18.01
C HIS A 95 0.22 -6.46 19.23
N LEU A 96 -1.10 -6.59 19.06
CA LEU A 96 -2.07 -6.53 20.16
C LEU A 96 -1.90 -7.72 21.12
N HIS A 97 -1.81 -8.95 20.60
CA HIS A 97 -1.66 -10.16 21.41
C HIS A 97 -0.30 -10.25 22.12
N SER A 98 0.79 -9.85 21.47
CA SER A 98 2.12 -9.82 22.10
C SER A 98 2.25 -8.76 23.21
N SER A 99 1.51 -7.65 23.10
CA SER A 99 1.51 -6.58 24.10
C SER A 99 0.67 -6.92 25.34
N SER A 100 -0.41 -7.70 25.19
CA SER A 100 -1.30 -8.06 26.31
C SER A 100 -0.67 -9.07 27.27
N SER A 101 0.31 -9.87 26.83
CA SER A 101 1.03 -10.84 27.66
C SER A 101 2.05 -10.22 28.63
N ASN A 102 2.38 -8.93 28.48
CA ASN A 102 3.39 -8.20 29.26
C ASN A 102 2.77 -7.17 30.23
N ALA A 103 1.57 -7.45 30.75
CA ALA A 103 0.71 -6.51 31.46
C ALA A 103 1.27 -6.05 32.82
N GLY A 104 2.08 -4.98 32.79
CA GLY A 104 2.47 -4.20 33.98
C GLY A 104 2.23 -2.69 33.86
N ALA A 105 1.78 -2.17 32.71
CA ALA A 105 1.62 -0.72 32.53
C ALA A 105 0.40 -0.34 31.66
N THR A 106 -0.47 0.45 32.27
CA THR A 106 -1.80 0.95 31.85
C THR A 106 -1.78 2.01 30.74
N THR A 107 -0.79 2.03 29.85
CA THR A 107 -0.73 3.00 28.75
C THR A 107 -1.33 2.37 27.50
N ALA A 108 -2.43 2.93 26.97
CA ALA A 108 -3.02 2.48 25.70
C ALA A 108 -1.93 2.50 24.60
N ARG A 109 -1.46 1.31 24.19
CA ARG A 109 -0.36 1.14 23.22
C ARG A 109 -0.85 1.16 21.78
N HIS A 110 -2.18 1.12 21.59
CA HIS A 110 -2.86 0.97 20.32
C HIS A 110 -3.95 2.03 20.19
N LEU A 111 -4.17 2.50 18.98
CA LEU A 111 -5.14 3.52 18.63
C LEU A 111 -5.89 3.07 17.38
N LEU A 112 -7.21 3.17 17.42
CA LEU A 112 -8.07 3.07 16.25
C LEU A 112 -8.58 4.47 15.91
N ILE A 113 -8.40 4.89 14.65
CA ILE A 113 -9.02 6.11 14.12
C ILE A 113 -10.12 5.69 13.16
N LEU A 114 -11.35 5.90 13.56
CA LEU A 114 -12.55 5.55 12.81
C LEU A 114 -12.94 6.70 11.88
N ALA A 115 -13.15 6.39 10.61
CA ALA A 115 -13.68 7.37 9.66
C ALA A 115 -15.13 7.75 10.04
N ASP A 116 -15.50 9.00 9.79
CA ASP A 116 -16.86 9.50 10.04
C ASP A 116 -17.59 9.77 8.71
N ASN A 117 -18.91 9.98 8.77
CA ASN A 117 -19.78 10.27 7.63
C ASN A 117 -19.76 9.19 6.53
N ILE A 118 -19.58 7.94 6.96
CA ILE A 118 -19.55 6.77 6.10
C ILE A 118 -20.94 6.50 5.52
N LYS A 119 -20.95 6.14 4.23
CA LYS A 119 -22.17 5.74 3.53
C LYS A 119 -21.94 4.44 2.77
N MET A 120 -22.97 3.62 2.71
CA MET A 120 -22.98 2.37 1.95
C MET A 120 -23.86 2.54 0.71
N LYS A 121 -23.43 1.93 -0.40
CA LYS A 121 -24.21 1.92 -1.63
C LYS A 121 -25.25 0.80 -1.56
N GLY A 122 -26.53 1.17 -1.53
CA GLY A 122 -27.64 0.21 -1.57
C GLY A 122 -27.96 -0.29 -2.98
N GLU A 123 -28.94 -1.20 -3.09
CA GLU A 123 -29.43 -1.77 -4.36
C GLU A 123 -29.95 -0.69 -5.33
N SER A 124 -30.56 0.35 -4.78
CA SER A 124 -31.03 1.57 -5.48
C SER A 124 -29.89 2.40 -6.10
N LYS A 125 -28.63 2.01 -5.89
CA LYS A 125 -27.41 2.76 -6.25
C LYS A 125 -27.29 4.12 -5.55
N THR A 126 -28.12 4.40 -4.54
CA THR A 126 -27.98 5.55 -3.64
C THR A 126 -26.99 5.24 -2.52
N TYR A 127 -26.38 6.29 -1.97
CA TYR A 127 -25.48 6.18 -0.82
C TYR A 127 -26.22 6.61 0.44
N ASP A 128 -26.47 5.64 1.31
CA ASP A 128 -27.25 5.81 2.54
C ASP A 128 -26.37 5.57 3.77
N ARG A 129 -26.86 5.98 4.95
CA ARG A 129 -26.12 5.77 6.20
C ARG A 129 -25.92 4.29 6.46
N VAL A 130 -24.75 3.94 7.00
CA VAL A 130 -24.47 2.58 7.47
C VAL A 130 -25.33 2.31 8.72
N PRO A 131 -26.21 1.29 8.71
CA PRO A 131 -27.11 1.03 9.83
C PRO A 131 -26.40 0.43 11.04
N ASP A 132 -25.41 -0.43 10.81
CA ASP A 132 -24.59 -1.04 11.85
C ASP A 132 -23.12 -0.66 11.66
N LEU A 133 -22.70 0.38 12.38
CA LEU A 133 -21.33 0.86 12.36
C LEU A 133 -20.35 -0.13 13.00
N SER A 134 -20.80 -0.96 13.95
CA SER A 134 -19.92 -1.92 14.62
C SER A 134 -19.47 -2.99 13.64
N THR A 135 -20.43 -3.66 12.99
CA THR A 135 -20.15 -4.64 11.94
C THR A 135 -19.38 -4.01 10.80
N PHE A 136 -19.67 -2.76 10.44
CA PHE A 136 -18.92 -2.06 9.41
C PHE A 136 -17.43 -1.94 9.76
N TYR A 137 -17.07 -1.45 10.95
CA TYR A 137 -15.67 -1.30 11.33
C TYR A 137 -14.94 -2.64 11.53
N GLU A 138 -15.66 -3.72 11.77
CA GLU A 138 -15.08 -5.06 11.92
C GLU A 138 -14.73 -5.71 10.57
N PHE A 139 -15.58 -5.54 9.55
CA PHE A 139 -15.47 -6.31 8.31
C PHE A 139 -15.09 -5.49 7.06
N VAL A 140 -15.10 -4.16 7.14
CA VAL A 140 -14.81 -3.30 5.99
C VAL A 140 -13.39 -2.74 6.08
N GLY A 141 -12.58 -3.02 5.07
CA GLY A 141 -11.22 -2.50 4.95
C GLY A 141 -11.08 -1.44 3.86
N GLU A 142 -9.83 -1.02 3.63
CA GLU A 142 -9.47 -0.11 2.54
C GLU A 142 -9.92 -0.65 1.18
N SER A 143 -9.83 -1.96 0.97
CA SER A 143 -10.16 -2.57 -0.32
C SER A 143 -11.65 -2.54 -0.69
N ASP A 144 -12.51 -2.30 0.29
CA ASP A 144 -13.97 -2.26 0.16
C ASP A 144 -14.50 -0.82 -0.01
N CYS A 145 -13.66 0.18 0.25
CA CYS A 145 -14.04 1.58 0.26
C CYS A 145 -13.91 2.25 -1.11
N ASN A 146 -14.94 3.00 -1.50
CA ASN A 146 -14.90 3.92 -2.64
C ASN A 146 -14.84 5.36 -2.14
N CYS A 147 -13.73 6.06 -2.40
CA CYS A 147 -13.49 7.43 -1.92
C CYS A 147 -14.01 8.53 -2.88
N GLY A 148 -14.78 8.15 -3.91
CA GLY A 148 -15.44 9.10 -4.81
C GLY A 148 -14.46 10.01 -5.54
N LYS A 149 -14.57 11.34 -5.31
CA LYS A 149 -13.70 12.36 -5.94
C LYS A 149 -12.31 12.45 -5.32
N TYR A 150 -12.09 11.87 -4.13
CA TYR A 150 -10.75 11.74 -3.59
C TYR A 150 -10.04 10.61 -4.34
N SER A 151 -8.91 10.92 -4.97
CA SER A 151 -8.08 9.95 -5.69
C SER A 151 -7.30 9.01 -4.77
N GLY A 152 -7.50 9.10 -3.46
CA GLY A 152 -6.86 8.26 -2.45
C GLY A 152 -7.72 7.06 -2.08
N ARG A 153 -7.06 5.97 -1.67
CA ARG A 153 -7.70 4.88 -0.93
C ARG A 153 -7.58 5.18 0.57
N LEU A 154 -8.62 4.86 1.33
CA LEU A 154 -8.69 5.11 2.77
C LEU A 154 -9.22 3.85 3.46
N ASP A 155 -8.48 3.40 4.47
CA ASP A 155 -8.97 2.42 5.44
C ASP A 155 -9.95 3.13 6.39
N PRO A 156 -11.22 2.64 6.52
CA PRO A 156 -12.17 3.25 7.43
C PRO A 156 -11.79 3.08 8.91
N VAL A 157 -10.85 2.18 9.22
CA VAL A 157 -10.33 1.92 10.56
C VAL A 157 -8.81 1.97 10.51
N LEU A 158 -8.23 3.15 10.66
CA LEU A 158 -6.78 3.30 10.69
C LEU A 158 -6.25 2.77 12.04
N LYS A 159 -5.57 1.62 11.99
CA LYS A 159 -5.02 0.90 13.14
C LYS A 159 -3.57 1.33 13.38
N LEU A 160 -3.27 1.83 14.58
CA LEU A 160 -1.98 2.44 14.91
C LEU A 160 -1.43 1.91 16.23
N TYR A 161 -0.12 1.73 16.29
CA TYR A 161 0.64 1.51 17.52
C TYR A 161 1.99 2.19 17.37
N ARG A 162 2.59 2.64 18.48
CA ARG A 162 3.89 3.32 18.43
C ARG A 162 4.93 2.42 17.77
N GLY A 163 5.62 2.94 16.77
CA GLY A 163 6.61 2.20 15.98
C GLY A 163 6.07 1.58 14.69
N CYS A 164 4.76 1.63 14.41
CA CYS A 164 4.24 1.08 13.16
C CYS A 164 4.70 1.92 11.95
N GLU A 165 4.98 1.24 10.82
CA GLU A 165 5.29 1.90 9.56
C GLU A 165 4.03 2.45 8.89
N LEU A 166 4.11 3.66 8.37
CA LEU A 166 3.07 4.35 7.62
C LEU A 166 3.60 4.79 6.25
N ILE A 167 2.72 4.86 5.26
CA ILE A 167 3.01 5.44 3.96
C ILE A 167 2.09 6.63 3.74
N LEU A 168 2.67 7.76 3.34
CA LEU A 168 1.89 8.93 2.93
C LEU A 168 1.27 8.67 1.56
N THR A 169 -0.04 8.80 1.44
CA THR A 169 -0.80 8.50 0.21
C THR A 169 -1.07 9.73 -0.66
N VAL A 170 -0.63 10.91 -0.22
CA VAL A 170 -0.92 12.19 -0.86
C VAL A 170 0.33 13.08 -0.93
N ASN A 171 0.39 13.95 -1.93
CA ASN A 171 1.43 14.97 -2.02
C ASN A 171 1.04 16.16 -1.14
N LEU A 172 1.79 16.43 -0.08
CA LEU A 172 1.54 17.55 0.84
C LEU A 172 2.58 18.66 0.67
N ALA A 173 3.86 18.30 0.70
CA ALA A 173 4.97 19.23 0.53
C ALA A 173 6.17 18.48 -0.05
N VAL A 174 6.11 18.23 -1.36
CA VAL A 174 7.09 17.39 -2.08
C VAL A 174 8.52 17.90 -1.91
N THR A 175 8.73 19.21 -1.96
CA THR A 175 10.04 19.86 -1.74
C THR A 175 10.59 19.67 -0.33
N GLN A 176 9.75 19.29 0.63
CA GLN A 176 10.12 18.97 2.01
C GLN A 176 10.13 17.46 2.29
N GLY A 177 10.07 16.62 1.26
CA GLY A 177 10.04 15.15 1.40
C GLY A 177 8.68 14.57 1.77
N LYS A 178 7.61 15.38 1.81
CA LYS A 178 6.23 14.93 2.09
C LYS A 178 5.48 14.65 0.80
N ALA A 179 5.89 13.58 0.13
CA ALA A 179 5.31 13.12 -1.12
C ALA A 179 4.57 11.78 -0.94
N ASN A 180 3.69 11.46 -1.88
CA ASN A 180 3.08 10.15 -1.97
C ASN A 180 4.18 9.07 -2.08
N GLY A 181 4.10 8.03 -1.26
CA GLY A 181 5.09 6.95 -1.16
C GLY A 181 6.16 7.17 -0.09
N SER A 182 6.24 8.36 0.52
CA SER A 182 7.15 8.59 1.66
C SER A 182 6.73 7.71 2.85
N THR A 183 7.69 7.00 3.43
CA THR A 183 7.49 6.13 4.60
C THR A 183 7.80 6.87 5.90
N TYR A 184 7.02 6.60 6.95
CA TYR A 184 7.15 7.20 8.28
C TYR A 184 6.96 6.15 9.37
N THR A 185 7.43 6.45 10.58
CA THR A 185 7.15 5.66 11.78
C THR A 185 6.17 6.42 12.66
N PHE A 186 5.09 5.77 13.08
CA PHE A 186 4.11 6.38 13.97
C PHE A 186 4.67 6.54 15.39
N GLU A 187 4.70 7.78 15.90
CA GLU A 187 5.16 8.05 17.27
C GLU A 187 3.99 8.27 18.23
N ARG A 188 3.06 9.17 17.88
CA ARG A 188 1.89 9.52 18.71
C ARG A 188 0.83 10.26 17.90
N ALA A 189 -0.41 10.20 18.38
CA ALA A 189 -1.49 11.07 17.90
C ALA A 189 -1.63 12.30 18.82
N CYS A 190 -1.85 13.47 18.22
CA CYS A 190 -2.16 14.69 18.95
C CYS A 190 -3.59 15.11 18.62
N LEU A 191 -4.42 15.21 19.64
CA LEU A 191 -5.82 15.61 19.47
C LEU A 191 -5.93 17.12 19.35
N LYS A 192 -6.87 17.57 18.51
CA LYS A 192 -7.29 18.98 18.50
C LYS A 192 -7.91 19.34 19.86
N ARG A 193 -7.84 20.62 20.24
CA ARG A 193 -8.57 21.11 21.42
C ARG A 193 -10.04 20.73 21.30
N SER A 194 -10.65 20.21 22.38
CA SER A 194 -12.02 19.66 22.49
C SER A 194 -12.28 18.25 21.94
N ALA A 195 -11.34 17.61 21.25
CA ALA A 195 -11.53 16.23 20.82
C ALA A 195 -11.48 15.27 22.02
N ARG A 196 -12.31 14.22 21.96
CA ARG A 196 -12.47 13.22 23.01
C ARG A 196 -11.89 11.87 22.56
N VAL A 197 -11.26 11.16 23.50
CA VAL A 197 -10.89 9.75 23.32
C VAL A 197 -11.97 8.91 23.98
N PHE A 198 -12.38 7.86 23.28
CA PHE A 198 -13.20 6.81 23.86
C PHE A 198 -12.28 5.62 24.13
N HIS A 199 -12.31 5.12 25.37
CA HIS A 199 -11.62 3.90 25.73
C HIS A 199 -12.60 2.74 25.51
N VAL A 200 -12.18 1.77 24.70
CA VAL A 200 -12.91 0.53 24.40
C VAL A 200 -12.24 -0.60 25.16
#